data_AF-A0A966FPJ5-F1
#
_entry.id   AF-A0A966FPJ5-F1
#
_cell.length_a   1.000
_cell.length_b   1.000
_cell.length_c   1.000
_cell.angle_alpha   90.00
_cell.angle_beta   90.00
_cell.angle_gamma   90.00
#
_symmetry.space_group_name_H-M   'P 1'
#
loop_
_entity.id
_entity.type
_entity.pdbx_description
1 polymer ?
#
loop_
_entity_poly.entity_id
_entity_poly.type
_entity_poly.pdbx_seq_one_letter_code
_entity_poly.pdbx_strand_id
1 'polypeptide(L)'
;MNGWRSLLNIDPTDWLLEKGNPSSKYLTLTKLFGKDKNNPDVIQAKSEISECAPVKRIFSKQKDDGYWENSNTPYLPKYKSTYWQ
;
A
#
# COMPACT_ATOMS: atom_id res chain seq x y z
N MET A 1 -7.63 -29.33 -4.55
CA MET A 1 -7.37 -28.17 -5.44
C MET A 1 -5.96 -27.70 -5.14
N ASN A 2 -5.05 -27.78 -6.11
CA ASN A 2 -3.70 -27.26 -5.92
C ASN A 2 -3.80 -25.71 -5.90
N GLY A 3 -3.44 -25.09 -4.78
CA GLY A 3 -3.47 -23.64 -4.64
C GLY A 3 -2.45 -22.95 -5.53
N TRP A 4 -2.55 -21.63 -5.68
CA TRP A 4 -1.65 -20.80 -6.50
C TRP A 4 -0.16 -21.05 -6.23
N ARG A 5 0.21 -21.41 -4.99
CA ARG A 5 1.58 -21.76 -4.59
C ARG A 5 2.18 -22.90 -5.39
N SER A 6 1.37 -23.86 -5.85
CA SER A 6 1.84 -24.98 -6.67
C SER A 6 2.32 -24.57 -8.08
N LEU A 7 1.99 -23.35 -8.51
CA LEU A 7 2.39 -22.79 -9.80
C LEU A 7 3.71 -22.00 -9.70
N LEU A 8 4.29 -21.87 -8.51
CA LEU A 8 5.48 -21.05 -8.28
C LEU A 8 6.74 -21.90 -8.23
N ASN A 9 7.83 -21.34 -8.75
CA ASN A 9 9.16 -21.95 -8.66
C ASN A 9 9.81 -21.76 -7.28
N ILE A 10 9.35 -20.77 -6.49
CA ILE A 10 9.84 -20.47 -5.14
C ILE A 10 8.71 -19.86 -4.31
N ASP A 11 8.77 -19.98 -2.98
CA ASP A 11 7.84 -19.32 -2.08
C ASP A 11 8.22 -17.85 -1.88
N PRO A 12 7.42 -16.87 -2.35
CA PRO A 12 7.71 -15.45 -2.19
C PRO A 12 7.22 -14.89 -0.84
N THR A 13 6.70 -15.73 0.06
CA THR A 13 6.03 -15.28 1.29
C THR A 13 6.89 -14.37 2.15
N ASP A 14 8.19 -14.67 2.30
CA ASP A 14 9.10 -13.83 3.10
C ASP A 14 9.25 -12.42 2.53
N TRP A 15 9.36 -12.30 1.21
CA TRP A 15 9.42 -11.02 0.51
C TRP A 15 8.07 -10.28 0.60
N LEU A 16 6.95 -10.99 0.41
CA LEU A 16 5.61 -10.41 0.47
C LEU A 16 5.26 -9.87 1.86
N LEU A 17 5.78 -10.49 2.92
CA LEU A 17 5.54 -10.14 4.32
C LEU A 17 6.65 -9.28 4.94
N GLU A 18 7.61 -8.82 4.14
CA GLU A 18 8.75 -8.02 4.62
C GLU A 18 8.28 -6.73 5.32
N LYS A 19 9.05 -6.28 6.31
CA LYS A 19 8.71 -5.09 7.09
C LYS A 19 8.79 -3.78 6.30
N GLY A 20 9.56 -3.76 5.21
CA GLY A 20 9.79 -2.55 4.40
C GLY A 20 8.58 -2.11 3.57
N ASN A 21 7.59 -2.98 3.39
CA ASN A 21 6.41 -2.71 2.57
C ASN A 21 5.11 -3.15 3.29
N PRO A 22 4.62 -2.35 4.25
CA PRO A 22 3.43 -2.71 5.02
C PRO A 22 2.17 -2.87 4.16
N SER A 23 2.07 -2.14 3.03
CA SER A 23 0.98 -2.32 2.06
C SER A 23 1.00 -3.71 1.42
N SER A 24 2.17 -4.18 0.97
CA SER A 24 2.34 -5.54 0.45
C SER A 24 1.97 -6.59 1.50
N LYS A 25 2.45 -6.41 2.72
CA LYS A 25 2.15 -7.29 3.85
C LYS A 25 0.65 -7.35 4.15
N TYR A 26 -0.02 -6.20 4.24
CA TYR A 26 -1.46 -6.10 4.49
C TYR A 26 -2.28 -6.81 3.40
N LEU A 27 -1.97 -6.57 2.13
CA LEU A 27 -2.65 -7.21 1.00
C LEU A 27 -2.38 -8.71 0.96
N THR A 28 -1.17 -9.14 1.26
CA THR A 28 -0.83 -10.58 1.33
C THR A 28 -1.65 -11.27 2.41
N LEU A 29 -1.69 -10.71 3.63
CA LEU A 29 -2.43 -11.29 4.74
C LEU A 29 -3.94 -11.38 4.44
N THR A 30 -4.53 -10.34 3.84
CA THR A 30 -5.99 -10.28 3.62
C THR A 30 -6.45 -10.93 2.32
N LYS A 31 -5.70 -10.79 1.23
CA LYS A 31 -6.12 -11.23 -0.12
C LYS A 31 -5.55 -12.59 -0.51
N LEU A 32 -4.31 -12.87 -0.14
CA LEU A 32 -3.68 -14.16 -0.47
C LEU A 32 -3.93 -15.20 0.64
N PHE A 33 -3.86 -14.78 1.90
CA PHE A 33 -4.01 -15.69 3.05
C PHE A 33 -5.41 -15.67 3.65
N GLY A 34 -6.26 -14.72 3.24
CA GLY A 34 -7.64 -14.65 3.70
C GLY A 34 -7.80 -14.36 5.20
N LYS A 35 -6.80 -13.75 5.85
CA LYS A 35 -6.88 -13.39 7.27
C LYS A 35 -7.97 -12.34 7.48
N ASP A 36 -8.68 -12.49 8.60
CA ASP A 36 -9.70 -11.54 9.03
C ASP A 36 -9.12 -10.15 9.32
N LYS A 37 -9.93 -9.11 9.14
CA LYS A 37 -9.52 -7.72 9.39
C LYS A 37 -9.19 -7.44 10.86
N ASN A 38 -9.72 -8.25 11.79
CA ASN A 38 -9.44 -8.15 13.22
C ASN A 38 -8.22 -8.98 13.64
N ASN A 39 -7.56 -9.68 12.70
CA ASN A 39 -6.31 -10.36 13.01
C ASN A 39 -5.23 -9.34 13.44
N PRO A 40 -4.50 -9.57 14.53
CA PRO A 40 -3.49 -8.62 15.02
C PRO A 40 -2.44 -8.22 13.98
N ASP A 41 -1.99 -9.16 13.15
CA ASP A 41 -1.00 -8.88 12.10
C ASP A 41 -1.58 -7.96 11.00
N VAL A 42 -2.88 -8.10 10.71
CA VAL A 42 -3.58 -7.30 9.70
C VAL A 42 -3.79 -5.88 10.21
N ILE A 43 -4.17 -5.73 11.49
CA ILE A 43 -4.31 -4.42 12.15
C ILE A 43 -2.96 -3.70 12.17
N GLN A 44 -1.91 -4.41 12.61
CA GLN A 44 -0.56 -3.85 12.69
C GLN A 44 -0.03 -3.45 11.31
N ALA A 45 -0.14 -4.32 10.30
CA ALA A 45 0.29 -3.97 8.96
C ALA A 45 -0.48 -2.75 8.42
N LYS A 46 -1.79 -2.64 8.72
CA LYS A 46 -2.61 -1.50 8.30
C LYS A 46 -2.18 -0.19 8.96
N SER A 47 -1.86 -0.20 10.26
CA SER A 47 -1.41 1.01 10.97
C SER A 47 -0.03 1.47 10.50
N GLU A 48 0.84 0.55 10.12
CA GLU A 48 2.18 0.86 9.59
C GLU A 48 2.15 1.53 8.20
N ILE A 49 1.06 1.39 7.42
CA ILE A 49 0.94 1.99 6.09
C ILE A 49 1.03 3.52 6.15
N SER A 50 0.32 4.17 7.09
CA SER A 50 0.38 5.63 7.22
C SER A 50 1.77 6.11 7.61
N GLU A 51 2.52 5.26 8.32
CA GLU A 51 3.82 5.61 8.84
C GLU A 51 4.97 5.40 7.84
N CYS A 52 4.73 4.67 6.75
CA CYS A 52 5.78 4.31 5.81
C CYS A 52 6.27 5.52 5.00
N ALA A 53 7.58 5.53 4.70
CA ALA A 53 8.25 6.68 4.08
C ALA A 53 7.63 7.13 2.74
N PRO A 54 7.22 6.25 1.81
CA PRO A 54 6.56 6.67 0.58
C PRO A 54 5.25 7.42 0.83
N VAL A 55 4.40 6.91 1.73
CA VAL A 55 3.12 7.54 2.08
C VAL A 55 3.36 8.90 2.70
N LYS A 56 4.21 9.00 3.73
CA LYS A 56 4.58 10.29 4.33
C LYS A 56 5.08 11.30 3.30
N ARG A 57 5.90 10.87 2.34
CA ARG A 57 6.46 11.74 1.29
C ARG A 57 5.42 12.22 0.27
N ILE A 58 4.41 11.40 -0.03
CA ILE A 58 3.30 11.81 -0.91
C ILE A 58 2.44 12.83 -0.18
N PHE A 59 2.00 12.51 1.04
CA PHE A 59 1.12 13.35 1.84
C PHE A 59 1.79 14.64 2.35
N SER A 60 3.11 14.68 2.53
CA SER A 60 3.82 15.92 2.86
C SER A 60 3.76 16.99 1.77
N LYS A 61 3.32 16.63 0.56
CA LYS A 61 3.13 17.55 -0.56
C LYS A 61 1.66 17.91 -0.79
N GLN A 62 0.75 17.27 -0.05
CA GLN A 62 -0.66 17.61 -0.10
C GLN A 62 -0.86 18.97 0.53
N LYS A 63 -1.67 19.83 -0.10
CA LYS A 63 -2.07 21.10 0.49
C LYS A 63 -3.27 20.88 1.42
N ASP A 64 -3.52 21.85 2.30
CA ASP A 64 -4.54 21.73 3.36
C ASP A 64 -5.94 21.38 2.83
N ASP A 65 -6.32 21.90 1.65
CA ASP A 65 -7.61 21.58 1.02
C ASP A 65 -7.63 20.22 0.29
N GLY A 66 -6.60 19.40 0.46
CA GLY A 66 -6.56 18.01 0.00
C GLY A 66 -6.05 17.78 -1.43
N TYR A 67 -5.55 18.80 -2.12
CA TYR A 67 -5.04 18.69 -3.49
C TYR A 67 -3.51 18.78 -3.58
N TRP A 68 -2.95 18.29 -4.68
CA TRP A 68 -1.56 18.49 -5.06
C TRP A 68 -1.48 19.47 -6.24
N GLU A 69 -0.47 20.35 -6.21
CA GLU A 69 -0.27 21.43 -7.18
C GLU A 69 -1.38 22.50 -7.20
N ASN A 70 -2.43 22.32 -8.01
CA ASN A 70 -3.53 23.27 -8.23
C ASN A 70 -4.88 22.54 -8.29
N SER A 71 -5.85 22.97 -7.48
CA SER A 71 -7.18 22.37 -7.37
C SER A 71 -8.02 22.51 -8.65
N ASN A 72 -7.82 23.58 -9.43
CA ASN A 72 -8.56 23.83 -10.68
C ASN A 72 -8.05 22.97 -11.84
N THR A 73 -6.81 22.45 -11.75
CA THR A 73 -6.20 21.62 -12.79
C THR A 73 -5.69 20.31 -12.19
N PRO A 74 -6.57 19.41 -11.71
CA PRO A 74 -6.14 18.23 -10.95
C PRO A 74 -5.35 17.21 -11.79
N TYR A 75 -5.34 17.35 -13.12
CA TYR A 75 -4.59 16.51 -14.06
C TYR A 75 -3.21 17.07 -14.46
N LEU A 76 -3.02 18.40 -14.43
CA LEU A 76 -1.78 19.06 -14.85
C LEU A 76 -1.12 19.80 -13.67
N PRO A 77 0.22 19.81 -13.58
CA PRO A 77 1.17 19.11 -14.45
C PRO A 77 1.22 17.60 -14.20
N LYS A 78 1.49 16.83 -15.27
CA LYS A 78 1.60 15.37 -15.20
C LYS A 78 2.63 14.94 -14.15
N TYR A 79 2.35 13.83 -13.46
CA TYR A 79 3.18 13.22 -12.41
C TYR A 79 3.29 14.02 -11.10
N LYS A 80 2.62 15.17 -11.00
CA LYS A 80 2.69 16.05 -9.82
C LYS A 80 1.32 16.41 -9.27
N SER A 81 0.36 16.70 -10.14
CA SER A 81 -1.00 17.07 -9.72
C SER A 81 -1.74 15.89 -9.09
N THR A 82 -2.88 16.17 -8.45
CA THR A 82 -3.70 15.23 -7.67
C THR A 82 -3.96 13.89 -8.34
N TYR A 83 -4.20 13.82 -9.66
CA TYR A 83 -4.49 12.56 -10.35
C TYR A 83 -3.31 11.58 -10.39
N TRP A 84 -2.09 12.06 -10.09
CA TRP A 84 -0.85 11.29 -10.21
C TRP A 84 -0.18 10.98 -8.87
N GLN A 85 -0.77 11.39 -7.75
CA GLN A 85 -0.30 11.08 -6.40
C GLN A 85 -1.12 9.94 -5.81
#